data_AF-A0A8H3VRL8-F1
#
_entry.id   AF-A0A8H3VRL8-F1
#
_cell.length_a   1.000
_cell.length_b   1.000
_cell.length_c   1.000
_cell.angle_alpha   90.00
_cell.angle_beta   90.00
_cell.angle_gamma   90.00
#
_symmetry.space_group_name_H-M   'P 1'
#
loop_
_entity.id
_entity.type
_entity.pdbx_description
1 polymer ?
#
loop_
_entity_poly.entity_id
_entity_poly.type
_entity_poly.pdbx_seq_one_letter_code
_entity_poly.pdbx_strand_id
1 'polypeptide(L)'
;MSNYRALVTADGEESSRFESVERFRRNADREASTLYLIILTCSTGGLQVVWSLIMSNGTPFLITLGLPESLTALVWAAAPLCGFLVQPYVGVMSDRCQSPWGRRKPFILGGTIGCVACMLGLAVTKPSFHLLAQIWQWNIKDGAAQTWMLLSAISWILGLNFSIQPLQAGMRALIVDNCPAQQQAEASAWAGRITVLGNLIGYLFGFVPVHSIMPSIDVSQFAWLCIVASFILSATVGITCVLIQEEDPRSLPTTLGEGLSFIKTIKHIVWSAQAMSYSTFEVCKVQFFAWMGWFPYLFYISSYVGNLYAAPRLAEDINMSSSDQEKIIEDAVRLGSLASLVFAVFALLTSIILPIIIDKFTHDAGQKPTTAITTAWTYTHLIFSVSMFSTIFVNSQTTAIVLAAFVGVSWAGTLWIPFALIGKDLAARNELNARVLDGELEPAQQDQAGAIMGLHNSAISAPQILAALTSGIILWLVPRDGLGWVMRFGGCSSLAAAWFSSKMEAR
;
A
#
# COMPACT_ATOMS: atom_id res chain seq x y z
N MET A 1 12.23 11.12 69.32
CA MET A 1 11.43 10.02 68.75
C MET A 1 11.55 10.16 67.24
N SER A 2 12.58 9.53 66.66
CA SER A 2 12.45 8.22 66.01
C SER A 2 11.56 8.36 64.76
N ASN A 3 12.16 8.38 63.56
CA ASN A 3 12.36 7.15 62.79
C ASN A 3 11.20 6.17 62.98
N TYR A 4 10.41 5.94 61.95
CA TYR A 4 10.42 4.65 61.26
C TYR A 4 9.35 4.63 60.16
N ARG A 5 9.82 4.25 58.96
CA ARG A 5 9.10 3.72 57.78
C ARG A 5 8.46 4.72 56.82
N ALA A 6 8.67 4.61 55.51
CA ALA A 6 9.57 3.80 54.66
C ALA A 6 9.15 4.19 53.22
N LEU A 7 10.05 4.61 52.34
CA LEU A 7 10.79 3.71 51.44
C LEU A 7 9.90 2.80 50.56
N VAL A 8 8.72 3.29 50.18
CA VAL A 8 7.92 2.85 49.02
C VAL A 8 7.28 4.14 48.52
N THR A 9 7.86 4.89 47.58
CA THR A 9 7.50 4.78 46.16
C THR A 9 8.51 5.43 45.21
N ALA A 10 9.53 6.15 45.70
CA ALA A 10 10.56 6.73 44.84
C ALA A 10 11.48 5.65 44.25
N ASP A 11 11.95 4.71 45.08
CA ASP A 11 12.75 3.56 44.63
C ASP A 11 11.96 2.62 43.71
N GLY A 12 10.63 2.55 43.82
CA GLY A 12 9.80 1.70 42.95
C GLY A 12 9.60 2.29 41.55
N GLU A 13 9.39 3.61 41.47
CA GLU A 13 9.38 4.32 40.18
C GLU A 13 10.79 4.39 39.57
N GLU A 14 11.84 4.67 40.34
CA GLU A 14 13.21 4.66 39.84
C GLU A 14 13.67 3.25 39.45
N SER A 15 13.38 2.20 40.24
CA SER A 15 13.72 0.81 39.90
C SER A 15 12.91 0.29 38.72
N SER A 16 11.63 0.64 38.58
CA SER A 16 10.85 0.27 37.40
C SER A 16 11.28 1.06 36.16
N ARG A 17 11.70 2.32 36.33
CA ARG A 17 12.32 3.13 35.27
C ARG A 17 13.71 2.58 34.89
N PHE A 18 14.50 2.14 35.85
CA PHE A 18 15.80 1.50 35.61
C PHE A 18 15.64 0.13 34.94
N GLU A 19 14.72 -0.73 35.40
CA GLU A 19 14.44 -2.02 34.77
C GLU A 19 13.87 -1.84 33.36
N SER A 20 13.02 -0.85 33.13
CA SER A 20 12.51 -0.56 31.79
C SER A 20 13.59 0.00 30.87
N VAL A 21 14.51 0.84 31.37
CA VAL A 21 15.68 1.34 30.63
C VAL A 21 16.69 0.24 30.34
N GLU A 22 17.01 -0.64 31.30
CA GLU A 22 17.89 -1.79 31.10
C GLU A 22 17.27 -2.82 30.15
N ARG A 23 15.97 -3.08 30.25
CA ARG A 23 15.24 -3.97 29.32
C ARG A 23 15.20 -3.35 27.92
N PHE A 24 14.99 -2.04 27.81
CA PHE A 24 15.06 -1.31 26.55
C PHE A 24 16.46 -1.41 25.93
N ARG A 25 17.52 -1.21 26.72
CA ARG A 25 18.93 -1.47 26.29
C ARG A 25 19.13 -2.91 25.85
N ARG A 26 18.69 -3.90 26.63
CA ARG A 26 18.88 -5.33 26.33
C ARG A 26 18.14 -5.80 25.07
N ASN A 27 17.03 -5.15 24.73
CA ASN A 27 16.29 -5.38 23.48
C ASN A 27 16.83 -4.56 22.30
N ALA A 28 17.38 -3.36 22.56
CA ALA A 28 18.05 -2.54 21.56
C ALA A 28 19.40 -3.12 21.10
N ASP A 29 20.06 -3.92 21.94
CA ASP A 29 21.37 -4.53 21.64
C ASP A 29 21.26 -5.91 20.96
N ARG A 30 20.07 -6.51 20.87
CA ARG A 30 19.88 -7.79 20.16
C ARG A 30 19.58 -7.53 18.68
N GLU A 31 20.57 -7.75 17.83
CA GLU A 31 20.36 -7.82 16.39
C GLU A 31 19.32 -8.90 16.07
N ALA A 32 18.24 -8.50 15.40
CA ALA A 32 17.26 -9.44 14.92
C ALA A 32 17.83 -10.20 13.72
N SER A 33 17.62 -11.52 13.70
CA SER A 33 18.04 -12.35 12.57
C SER A 33 17.28 -11.97 11.30
N THR A 34 17.89 -12.16 10.14
CA THR A 34 17.23 -11.96 8.84
C THR A 34 15.93 -12.77 8.71
N LEU A 35 15.90 -14.00 9.23
CA LEU A 35 14.69 -14.83 9.24
C LEU A 35 13.56 -14.17 10.02
N TYR A 36 13.87 -13.57 11.17
CA TYR A 36 12.90 -12.84 11.97
C TYR A 36 12.34 -11.63 11.20
N LEU A 37 13.19 -10.86 10.51
CA LEU A 37 12.74 -9.73 9.68
C LEU A 37 11.84 -10.16 8.52
N ILE A 38 12.14 -11.31 7.90
CA ILE A 38 11.30 -11.91 6.85
C ILE A 38 9.94 -12.31 7.43
N ILE A 39 9.90 -12.97 8.59
CA ILE A 39 8.64 -13.36 9.25
C ILE A 39 7.83 -12.13 9.65
N LEU A 40 8.49 -11.11 10.22
CA LEU A 40 7.88 -9.86 10.65
C LEU A 40 7.21 -9.11 9.49
N THR A 41 7.82 -9.17 8.30
CA THR A 41 7.33 -8.48 7.11
C THR A 41 6.46 -9.35 6.20
N CYS A 42 6.37 -10.67 6.44
CA CYS A 42 5.71 -11.65 5.57
C CYS A 42 4.25 -11.28 5.22
N SER A 43 3.49 -10.81 6.21
CA SER A 43 2.09 -10.40 6.05
C SER A 43 1.90 -9.27 5.02
N THR A 44 2.90 -8.38 4.83
CA THR A 44 2.84 -7.34 3.80
C THR A 44 2.76 -7.92 2.38
N GLY A 45 3.37 -9.09 2.15
CA GLY A 45 3.32 -9.78 0.86
C GLY A 45 1.92 -10.33 0.57
N GLY A 46 1.26 -10.92 1.56
CA GLY A 46 -0.12 -11.40 1.41
C GLY A 46 -1.12 -10.27 1.16
N LEU A 47 -0.97 -9.14 1.87
CA LEU A 47 -1.74 -7.93 1.56
C LEU A 47 -1.46 -7.42 0.15
N GLN A 48 -0.21 -7.49 -0.31
CA GLN A 48 0.14 -7.03 -1.64
C GLN A 48 -0.44 -7.91 -2.75
N VAL A 49 -0.64 -9.22 -2.53
CA VAL A 49 -1.39 -10.07 -3.46
C VAL A 49 -2.84 -9.57 -3.63
N VAL A 50 -3.48 -9.12 -2.55
CA VAL A 50 -4.82 -8.51 -2.61
C VAL A 50 -4.78 -7.21 -3.43
N TRP A 51 -3.83 -6.33 -3.16
CA TRP A 51 -3.66 -5.10 -3.96
C TRP A 51 -3.42 -5.38 -5.44
N SER A 52 -2.62 -6.40 -5.76
CA SER A 52 -2.30 -6.82 -7.13
C SER A 52 -3.54 -7.26 -7.90
N LEU A 53 -4.41 -8.03 -7.24
CA LEU A 53 -5.71 -8.43 -7.80
C LEU A 53 -6.54 -7.18 -8.11
N ILE A 54 -6.70 -6.29 -7.14
CA ILE A 54 -7.51 -5.07 -7.28
C ILE A 54 -6.99 -4.20 -8.43
N MET A 55 -5.68 -3.95 -8.46
CA MET A 55 -5.02 -3.08 -9.45
C MET A 55 -5.04 -3.67 -10.87
N SER A 56 -4.82 -4.99 -11.02
CA SER A 56 -4.77 -5.61 -12.34
C SER A 56 -6.13 -6.04 -12.88
N ASN A 57 -7.06 -6.48 -12.02
CA ASN A 57 -8.29 -7.15 -12.44
C ASN A 57 -9.56 -6.46 -11.92
N GLY A 58 -9.46 -5.54 -10.97
CA GLY A 58 -10.63 -4.82 -10.43
C GLY A 58 -11.33 -3.97 -11.49
N THR A 59 -10.59 -3.14 -12.23
CA THR A 59 -11.18 -2.26 -13.26
C THR A 59 -11.85 -3.07 -14.38
N PRO A 60 -11.19 -4.06 -14.99
CA PRO A 60 -11.85 -4.93 -15.96
C PRO A 60 -13.09 -5.62 -15.40
N PHE A 61 -13.04 -6.13 -14.17
CA PHE A 61 -14.19 -6.77 -13.54
C PHE A 61 -15.40 -5.84 -13.45
N LEU A 62 -15.22 -4.62 -12.97
CA LEU A 62 -16.31 -3.62 -12.89
C LEU A 62 -16.88 -3.26 -14.27
N ILE A 63 -16.02 -3.11 -15.28
CA ILE A 63 -16.45 -2.84 -16.66
C ILE A 63 -17.26 -4.04 -17.20
N THR A 64 -16.85 -5.29 -16.92
CA THR A 64 -17.62 -6.48 -17.33
C THR A 64 -18.99 -6.58 -16.67
N LEU A 65 -19.19 -5.93 -15.52
CA LEU A 65 -20.49 -5.84 -14.85
C LEU A 65 -21.38 -4.71 -15.43
N GLY A 66 -20.83 -3.87 -16.31
CA GLY A 66 -21.53 -2.76 -16.96
C GLY A 66 -21.23 -1.39 -16.35
N LEU A 67 -20.21 -1.25 -15.49
CA LEU A 67 -19.82 0.07 -14.99
C LEU A 67 -19.15 0.88 -16.12
N PRO A 68 -19.64 2.08 -16.45
CA PRO A 68 -18.96 2.98 -17.37
C PRO A 68 -17.54 3.30 -16.89
N GLU A 69 -16.60 3.36 -17.83
CA GLU A 69 -15.18 3.59 -17.52
C GLU A 69 -14.93 4.88 -16.72
N SER A 70 -15.66 5.96 -17.03
CA SER A 70 -15.58 7.23 -16.30
C SER A 70 -15.97 7.14 -14.82
N LEU A 71 -16.83 6.18 -14.45
CA LEU A 71 -17.27 5.96 -13.06
C LEU A 71 -16.34 5.02 -12.29
N THR A 72 -15.47 4.26 -12.97
CA THR A 72 -14.49 3.40 -12.29
C THR A 72 -13.56 4.21 -11.38
N ALA A 73 -13.22 5.44 -11.80
CA ALA A 73 -12.42 6.35 -11.01
C ALA A 73 -13.05 6.74 -9.66
N LEU A 74 -14.38 6.86 -9.61
CA LEU A 74 -15.10 7.16 -8.37
C LEU A 74 -15.08 5.98 -7.41
N VAL A 75 -15.19 4.75 -7.93
CA VAL A 75 -15.05 3.54 -7.11
C VAL A 75 -13.62 3.45 -6.55
N TRP A 76 -12.62 3.74 -7.38
CA TRP A 76 -11.22 3.72 -6.95
C TRP A 76 -10.81 4.88 -6.05
N ALA A 77 -11.54 6.00 -6.05
CA ALA A 77 -11.37 7.07 -5.07
C ALA A 77 -11.67 6.61 -3.63
N ALA A 78 -12.43 5.53 -3.45
CA ALA A 78 -12.71 4.98 -2.13
C ALA A 78 -11.45 4.45 -1.42
N ALA A 79 -10.52 3.84 -2.15
CA ALA A 79 -9.26 3.33 -1.59
C ALA A 79 -8.46 4.43 -0.85
N PRO A 80 -8.09 5.55 -1.51
CA PRO A 80 -7.38 6.63 -0.83
C PRO A 80 -8.25 7.40 0.17
N LEU A 81 -9.58 7.45 -0.02
CA LEU A 81 -10.47 8.05 0.98
C LEU A 81 -10.46 7.25 2.30
N CYS A 82 -10.54 5.92 2.22
CA CYS A 82 -10.36 5.04 3.37
C CYS A 82 -8.96 5.20 3.96
N GLY A 83 -7.91 5.27 3.12
CA GLY A 83 -6.54 5.58 3.53
C GLY A 83 -6.39 6.86 4.34
N PHE A 84 -7.05 7.92 3.91
CA PHE A 84 -6.98 9.22 4.56
C PHE A 84 -7.78 9.28 5.87
N LEU A 85 -8.96 8.63 5.92
CA LEU A 85 -9.88 8.75 7.07
C LEU A 85 -9.74 7.60 8.07
N VAL A 86 -9.79 6.36 7.60
CA VAL A 86 -9.87 5.16 8.46
C VAL A 86 -8.51 4.84 9.05
N GLN A 87 -7.43 5.00 8.28
CA GLN A 87 -6.11 4.60 8.71
C GLN A 87 -5.61 5.34 9.95
N PRO A 88 -5.70 6.69 10.05
CA PRO A 88 -5.28 7.39 11.25
C PRO A 88 -6.17 7.11 12.46
N TYR A 89 -7.47 6.94 12.24
CA TYR A 89 -8.42 6.55 13.29
C TYR A 89 -8.06 5.18 13.89
N VAL A 90 -7.82 4.19 13.05
CA VAL A 90 -7.39 2.86 13.50
C VAL A 90 -6.02 2.91 14.16
N GLY A 91 -5.09 3.73 13.67
CA GLY A 91 -3.79 3.93 14.30
C GLY A 91 -3.93 4.26 15.79
N VAL A 92 -4.67 5.33 16.10
CA VAL A 92 -4.94 5.76 17.48
C VAL A 92 -5.71 4.71 18.30
N MET A 93 -6.68 4.02 17.69
CA MET A 93 -7.38 2.94 18.38
C MET A 93 -6.47 1.77 18.72
N SER A 94 -5.57 1.41 17.81
CA SER A 94 -4.64 0.30 18.00
C SER A 94 -3.56 0.63 19.04
N ASP A 95 -3.11 1.88 19.13
CA ASP A 95 -2.18 2.33 20.18
C ASP A 95 -2.76 2.15 21.60
N ARG A 96 -4.10 2.19 21.72
CA ARG A 96 -4.82 2.10 23.00
C ARG A 96 -5.32 0.69 23.32
N CYS A 97 -5.07 -0.27 22.44
CA CYS A 97 -5.60 -1.61 22.59
C CYS A 97 -4.89 -2.36 23.73
N GLN A 98 -5.67 -2.84 24.70
CA GLN A 98 -5.19 -3.59 25.87
C GLN A 98 -5.44 -5.09 25.74
N SER A 99 -5.46 -5.62 24.51
CA SER A 99 -5.70 -7.03 24.28
C SER A 99 -4.51 -7.88 24.78
N PRO A 100 -4.76 -9.06 25.38
CA PRO A 100 -3.70 -9.99 25.78
C PRO A 100 -2.89 -10.52 24.58
N TRP A 101 -3.38 -10.35 23.35
CA TRP A 101 -2.68 -10.78 22.14
C TRP A 101 -1.69 -9.74 21.60
N GLY A 102 -1.60 -8.57 22.25
CA GLY A 102 -0.85 -7.42 21.76
C GLY A 102 -1.77 -6.29 21.31
N ARG A 103 -1.16 -5.14 21.03
CA ARG A 103 -1.90 -3.91 20.67
C ARG A 103 -2.28 -3.87 19.20
N ARG A 104 -1.45 -4.44 18.30
CA ARG A 104 -1.64 -4.38 16.84
C ARG A 104 -2.43 -5.56 16.30
N LYS A 105 -2.12 -6.78 16.75
CA LYS A 105 -2.71 -8.03 16.23
C LYS A 105 -4.23 -8.06 16.13
N PRO A 106 -5.03 -7.56 17.10
CA PRO A 106 -6.49 -7.57 16.98
C PRO A 106 -7.00 -6.80 15.75
N PHE A 107 -6.36 -5.67 15.42
CA PHE A 107 -6.73 -4.85 14.25
C PHE A 107 -6.29 -5.51 12.94
N ILE A 108 -5.10 -6.14 12.93
CA ILE A 108 -4.60 -6.94 11.81
C ILE A 108 -5.57 -8.09 11.51
N LEU A 109 -5.97 -8.86 12.53
CA LEU A 109 -6.89 -9.98 12.37
C LEU A 109 -8.29 -9.52 11.94
N GLY A 110 -8.83 -8.46 12.56
CA GLY A 110 -10.12 -7.90 12.19
C GLY A 110 -10.15 -7.41 10.73
N GLY A 111 -9.12 -6.68 10.31
CA GLY A 111 -8.95 -6.25 8.92
C GLY A 111 -8.83 -7.43 7.95
N THR A 112 -8.09 -8.47 8.34
CA THR A 112 -7.93 -9.69 7.54
C THR A 112 -9.25 -10.42 7.33
N ILE A 113 -10.04 -10.62 8.40
CA ILE A 113 -11.36 -11.25 8.31
C ILE A 113 -12.28 -10.45 7.39
N GLY A 114 -12.30 -9.11 7.53
CA GLY A 114 -13.06 -8.23 6.65
C GLY A 114 -12.62 -8.33 5.19
N CYS A 115 -11.31 -8.34 4.92
CA CYS A 115 -10.77 -8.51 3.57
C CYS A 115 -11.18 -9.84 2.95
N VAL A 116 -11.02 -10.95 3.67
CA VAL A 116 -11.40 -12.29 3.22
C VAL A 116 -12.90 -12.37 2.93
N ALA A 117 -13.73 -11.86 3.83
CA ALA A 117 -15.19 -11.84 3.63
C ALA A 117 -15.57 -11.06 2.36
N CYS A 118 -14.98 -9.87 2.15
CA CYS A 118 -15.25 -9.06 0.96
C CYS A 118 -14.74 -9.73 -0.33
N MET A 119 -13.56 -10.35 -0.30
CA MET A 119 -12.99 -11.05 -1.45
C MET A 119 -13.79 -12.28 -1.83
N LEU A 120 -14.25 -13.07 -0.86
CA LEU A 120 -15.16 -14.19 -1.12
C LEU A 120 -16.53 -13.70 -1.61
N GLY A 121 -17.04 -12.59 -1.07
CA GLY A 121 -18.24 -11.91 -1.57
C GLY A 121 -18.11 -11.49 -3.04
N LEU A 122 -16.97 -10.92 -3.43
CA LEU A 122 -16.64 -10.59 -4.82
C LEU A 122 -16.60 -11.84 -5.71
N ALA A 123 -15.96 -12.92 -5.25
CA ALA A 123 -15.85 -14.17 -5.99
C ALA A 123 -17.23 -14.77 -6.34
N VAL A 124 -18.18 -14.71 -5.39
CA VAL A 124 -19.51 -15.28 -5.57
C VAL A 124 -20.52 -14.30 -6.17
N THR A 125 -20.16 -13.04 -6.43
CA THR A 125 -21.11 -12.01 -6.87
C THR A 125 -21.84 -12.43 -8.15
N LYS A 126 -21.12 -12.72 -9.25
CA LYS A 126 -21.76 -13.14 -10.50
C LYS A 126 -22.58 -14.44 -10.32
N PRO A 127 -22.02 -15.55 -9.78
CA PRO A 127 -22.78 -16.78 -9.57
C PRO A 127 -24.05 -16.60 -8.72
N SER A 128 -23.99 -15.81 -7.66
CA SER A 128 -25.12 -15.57 -6.76
C SER A 128 -26.27 -14.87 -7.48
N PHE A 129 -25.97 -13.86 -8.29
CA PHE A 129 -27.01 -13.17 -9.07
C PHE A 129 -27.56 -14.03 -10.21
N HIS A 130 -26.75 -14.88 -10.84
CA HIS A 130 -27.24 -15.88 -11.79
C HIS A 130 -28.22 -16.87 -11.14
N LEU A 131 -27.89 -17.37 -9.95
CA LEU A 131 -28.77 -18.26 -9.18
C LEU A 131 -30.06 -17.55 -8.76
N LEU A 132 -29.98 -16.33 -8.22
CA LEU A 132 -31.15 -15.55 -7.83
C LEU A 132 -32.09 -15.31 -9.01
N ALA A 133 -31.53 -14.96 -10.18
CA ALA A 133 -32.31 -14.75 -11.39
C ALA A 133 -33.01 -16.03 -11.88
N GLN A 134 -32.38 -17.20 -11.75
CA GLN A 134 -33.02 -18.49 -12.03
C GLN A 134 -34.17 -18.77 -11.06
N ILE A 135 -33.97 -18.55 -9.76
CA ILE A 135 -34.99 -18.80 -8.73
C ILE A 135 -36.20 -17.87 -8.91
N TRP A 136 -35.95 -16.59 -9.24
CA TRP A 136 -36.97 -15.55 -9.34
C TRP A 136 -37.48 -15.33 -10.77
N GLN A 137 -37.00 -16.13 -11.73
CA GLN A 137 -37.30 -16.01 -13.16
C GLN A 137 -37.05 -14.60 -13.73
N TRP A 138 -36.06 -13.89 -13.18
CA TRP A 138 -35.64 -12.58 -13.68
C TRP A 138 -34.73 -12.76 -14.88
N ASN A 139 -34.86 -11.87 -15.86
CA ASN A 139 -33.86 -11.78 -16.90
C ASN A 139 -32.69 -10.95 -16.36
N ILE A 140 -31.49 -11.53 -16.32
CA ILE A 140 -30.28 -10.83 -15.84
C ILE A 140 -29.94 -9.62 -16.72
N LYS A 141 -30.40 -9.65 -17.98
CA LYS A 141 -30.30 -8.52 -18.91
C LYS A 141 -31.32 -7.41 -18.62
N ASP A 142 -32.24 -7.61 -17.69
CA ASP A 142 -33.09 -6.53 -17.18
C ASP A 142 -32.20 -5.55 -16.41
N GLY A 143 -32.30 -4.26 -16.75
CA GLY A 143 -31.43 -3.23 -16.20
C GLY A 143 -31.43 -3.19 -14.66
N ALA A 144 -32.53 -3.59 -14.01
CA ALA A 144 -32.62 -3.66 -12.55
C ALA A 144 -31.72 -4.75 -11.95
N ALA A 145 -31.72 -5.97 -12.50
CA ALA A 145 -30.91 -7.09 -11.98
C ALA A 145 -29.41 -6.83 -12.16
N GLN A 146 -29.02 -6.32 -13.33
CA GLN A 146 -27.64 -5.89 -13.59
C GLN A 146 -27.21 -4.76 -12.64
N THR A 147 -28.09 -3.79 -12.38
CA THR A 147 -27.81 -2.69 -11.44
C THR A 147 -27.57 -3.22 -10.02
N TRP A 148 -28.39 -4.13 -9.52
CA TRP A 148 -28.20 -4.73 -8.18
C TRP A 148 -26.90 -5.52 -8.08
N MET A 149 -26.55 -6.29 -9.12
CA MET A 149 -25.28 -7.00 -9.18
C MET A 149 -24.09 -6.03 -9.12
N LEU A 150 -24.15 -4.94 -9.90
CA LEU A 150 -23.13 -3.90 -9.89
C LEU A 150 -23.02 -3.20 -8.53
N LEU A 151 -24.14 -2.82 -7.91
CA LEU A 151 -24.17 -2.21 -6.58
C LEU A 151 -23.60 -3.14 -5.50
N SER A 152 -23.88 -4.44 -5.59
CA SER A 152 -23.31 -5.45 -4.70
C SER A 152 -21.78 -5.53 -4.86
N ALA A 153 -21.28 -5.61 -6.10
CA ALA A 153 -19.85 -5.62 -6.38
C ALA A 153 -19.14 -4.37 -5.86
N ILE A 154 -19.71 -3.18 -6.10
CA ILE A 154 -19.18 -1.91 -5.58
C ILE A 154 -19.16 -1.94 -4.05
N SER A 155 -20.23 -2.40 -3.40
CA SER A 155 -20.31 -2.49 -1.94
C SER A 155 -19.21 -3.39 -1.36
N TRP A 156 -18.93 -4.54 -1.99
CA TRP A 156 -17.82 -5.40 -1.58
C TRP A 156 -16.45 -4.76 -1.80
N ILE A 157 -16.24 -4.02 -2.90
CA ILE A 157 -14.99 -3.25 -3.12
C ILE A 157 -14.83 -2.15 -2.07
N LEU A 158 -15.90 -1.42 -1.73
CA LEU A 158 -15.85 -0.41 -0.67
C LEU A 158 -15.51 -1.04 0.69
N GLY A 159 -16.16 -2.16 1.04
CA GLY A 159 -15.88 -2.93 2.25
C GLY A 159 -14.46 -3.48 2.30
N LEU A 160 -13.92 -3.93 1.16
CA LEU A 160 -12.55 -4.38 1.02
C LEU A 160 -11.56 -3.25 1.29
N ASN A 161 -11.75 -2.08 0.65
CA ASN A 161 -10.92 -0.90 0.86
C ASN A 161 -10.95 -0.43 2.32
N PHE A 162 -12.12 -0.45 2.95
CA PHE A 162 -12.24 -0.13 4.38
C PHE A 162 -11.45 -1.13 5.25
N SER A 163 -11.57 -2.43 4.97
CA SER A 163 -10.94 -3.51 5.74
C SER A 163 -9.42 -3.59 5.58
N ILE A 164 -8.90 -3.14 4.43
CA ILE A 164 -7.44 -3.06 4.19
C ILE A 164 -6.78 -2.05 5.13
N GLN A 165 -7.46 -0.99 5.54
CA GLN A 165 -6.84 0.06 6.36
C GLN A 165 -6.34 -0.38 7.74
N PRO A 166 -7.15 -1.05 8.59
CA PRO A 166 -6.67 -1.57 9.87
C PRO A 166 -5.54 -2.59 9.69
N LEU A 167 -5.64 -3.42 8.65
CA LEU A 167 -4.64 -4.41 8.30
C LEU A 167 -3.30 -3.75 7.94
N GLN A 168 -3.30 -2.82 7.00
CA GLN A 168 -2.12 -2.13 6.51
C GLN A 168 -1.46 -1.25 7.59
N ALA A 169 -2.25 -0.50 8.36
CA ALA A 169 -1.75 0.30 9.47
C ALA A 169 -1.11 -0.57 10.55
N GLY A 170 -1.82 -1.63 10.94
CA GLY A 170 -1.37 -2.57 11.97
C GLY A 170 -0.07 -3.26 11.58
N MET A 171 0.05 -3.76 10.35
CA MET A 171 1.27 -4.40 9.84
C MET A 171 2.47 -3.43 9.87
N ARG A 172 2.30 -2.19 9.40
CA ARG A 172 3.38 -1.19 9.40
C ARG A 172 3.82 -0.84 10.81
N ALA A 173 2.86 -0.61 11.72
CA ALA A 173 3.17 -0.32 13.11
C ALA A 173 3.84 -1.52 13.79
N LEU A 174 3.39 -2.75 13.51
CA LEU A 174 3.99 -3.97 14.05
C LEU A 174 5.47 -4.10 13.65
N ILE A 175 5.83 -3.80 12.40
CA ILE A 175 7.22 -3.81 11.92
C ILE A 175 8.07 -2.80 12.72
N VAL A 176 7.58 -1.56 12.87
CA VAL A 176 8.31 -0.52 13.60
C VAL A 176 8.45 -0.87 15.09
N ASP A 177 7.38 -1.35 15.72
CA ASP A 177 7.33 -1.65 17.15
C ASP A 177 8.20 -2.86 17.54
N ASN A 178 8.42 -3.82 16.62
CA ASN A 178 9.12 -5.09 16.92
C ASN A 178 10.49 -5.22 16.25
N CYS A 179 10.97 -4.18 15.55
CA CYS A 179 12.28 -4.14 14.92
C CYS A 179 13.25 -3.27 15.76
N PRO A 180 14.49 -3.73 16.02
CA PRO A 180 15.52 -2.90 16.65
C PRO A 180 15.75 -1.60 15.88
N ALA A 181 15.96 -0.49 16.59
CA ALA A 181 16.08 0.84 16.00
C ALA A 181 17.19 0.92 14.92
N GLN A 182 18.29 0.20 15.15
CA GLN A 182 19.45 0.13 14.26
C GLN A 182 19.15 -0.63 12.96
N GLN A 183 18.18 -1.55 12.97
CA GLN A 183 17.81 -2.40 11.83
C GLN A 183 16.54 -1.93 11.11
N GLN A 184 15.98 -0.77 11.46
CA GLN A 184 14.76 -0.23 10.83
C GLN A 184 14.90 -0.05 9.31
N ALA A 185 16.09 0.34 8.84
CA ALA A 185 16.39 0.43 7.41
C ALA A 185 16.37 -0.95 6.72
N GLU A 186 16.89 -1.98 7.39
CA GLU A 186 16.91 -3.35 6.89
C GLU A 186 15.49 -3.95 6.89
N ALA A 187 14.71 -3.76 7.95
CA ALA A 187 13.31 -4.18 8.02
C ALA A 187 12.46 -3.52 6.93
N SER A 188 12.67 -2.22 6.69
CA SER A 188 12.02 -1.49 5.59
C SER A 188 12.41 -2.05 4.21
N ALA A 189 13.68 -2.43 4.03
CA ALA A 189 14.13 -3.08 2.79
C ALA A 189 13.49 -4.47 2.60
N TRP A 190 13.40 -5.29 3.66
CA TRP A 190 12.69 -6.57 3.62
C TRP A 190 11.20 -6.40 3.32
N ALA A 191 10.53 -5.45 3.98
CA ALA A 191 9.14 -5.13 3.69
C ALA A 191 8.93 -4.73 2.22
N GLY A 192 9.82 -3.91 1.66
CA GLY A 192 9.81 -3.56 0.23
C GLY A 192 9.96 -4.78 -0.68
N ARG A 193 10.92 -5.67 -0.39
CA ARG A 193 11.15 -6.91 -1.18
C ARG A 193 9.96 -7.86 -1.12
N ILE A 194 9.41 -8.10 0.07
CA ILE A 194 8.25 -8.97 0.28
C ILE A 194 7.00 -8.37 -0.39
N THR A 195 6.82 -7.05 -0.35
CA THR A 195 5.77 -6.35 -1.11
C THR A 195 5.90 -6.66 -2.60
N VAL A 196 7.08 -6.45 -3.19
CA VAL A 196 7.27 -6.70 -4.62
C VAL A 196 7.12 -8.19 -4.98
N LEU A 197 7.52 -9.10 -4.09
CA LEU A 197 7.27 -10.54 -4.27
C LEU A 197 5.75 -10.85 -4.27
N GLY A 198 4.98 -10.21 -3.38
CA GLY A 198 3.53 -10.31 -3.39
C GLY A 198 2.90 -9.80 -4.70
N ASN A 199 3.43 -8.70 -5.25
CA ASN A 199 3.05 -8.21 -6.59
C ASN A 199 3.28 -9.27 -7.67
N LEU A 200 4.48 -9.84 -7.70
CA LEU A 200 4.86 -10.85 -8.67
C LEU A 200 3.91 -12.06 -8.63
N ILE A 201 3.63 -12.58 -7.42
CA ILE A 201 2.73 -13.72 -7.21
C ILE A 201 1.31 -13.35 -7.67
N GLY A 202 0.79 -12.20 -7.26
CA GLY A 202 -0.57 -11.77 -7.62
C GLY A 202 -0.76 -11.61 -9.13
N TYR A 203 0.17 -10.95 -9.81
CA TYR A 203 0.10 -10.77 -11.26
C TYR A 203 0.36 -12.06 -12.05
N LEU A 204 1.20 -12.96 -11.52
CA LEU A 204 1.42 -14.28 -12.13
C LEU A 204 0.13 -15.09 -12.16
N PHE A 205 -0.59 -15.17 -11.03
CA PHE A 205 -1.90 -15.82 -11.01
C PHE A 205 -2.90 -15.11 -11.91
N GLY A 206 -2.84 -13.77 -12.01
CA GLY A 206 -3.67 -13.00 -12.94
C GLY A 206 -3.47 -13.37 -14.41
N PHE A 207 -2.21 -13.59 -14.80
CA PHE A 207 -1.82 -13.93 -16.18
C PHE A 207 -2.16 -15.37 -16.57
N VAL A 208 -1.99 -16.33 -15.64
CA VAL A 208 -2.20 -17.76 -15.92
C VAL A 208 -3.70 -18.09 -15.84
N PRO A 209 -4.32 -18.61 -16.91
CA PRO A 209 -5.73 -19.00 -16.88
C PRO A 209 -6.00 -20.11 -15.88
N VAL A 210 -7.06 -19.97 -15.09
CA VAL A 210 -7.51 -20.99 -14.13
C VAL A 210 -7.77 -22.33 -14.81
N HIS A 211 -8.39 -22.35 -15.99
CA HIS A 211 -8.66 -23.57 -16.77
C HIS A 211 -7.39 -24.34 -17.16
N SER A 212 -6.23 -23.66 -17.26
CA SER A 212 -4.96 -24.33 -17.52
C SER A 212 -4.38 -25.01 -16.29
N ILE A 213 -4.70 -24.51 -15.08
CA ILE A 213 -4.24 -25.06 -13.80
C ILE A 213 -5.22 -26.13 -13.30
N MET A 214 -6.52 -25.86 -13.41
CA MET A 214 -7.61 -26.69 -12.89
C MET A 214 -8.71 -26.83 -13.95
N PRO A 215 -8.54 -27.72 -14.95
CA PRO A 215 -9.50 -27.88 -16.06
C PRO A 215 -10.90 -28.31 -15.60
N SER A 216 -11.01 -28.94 -14.44
CA SER A 216 -12.27 -29.49 -13.90
C SER A 216 -13.09 -28.51 -13.07
N ILE A 217 -12.59 -27.29 -12.81
CA ILE A 217 -13.26 -26.30 -11.97
C ILE A 217 -13.88 -25.23 -12.84
N ASP A 218 -15.22 -25.12 -12.79
CA ASP A 218 -15.98 -24.06 -13.46
C ASP A 218 -16.06 -22.81 -12.56
N VAL A 219 -14.95 -22.07 -12.48
CA VAL A 219 -14.84 -20.82 -11.70
C VAL A 219 -14.22 -19.74 -12.58
N SER A 220 -14.80 -18.54 -12.56
CA SER A 220 -14.25 -17.41 -13.31
C SER A 220 -12.84 -17.03 -12.84
N GLN A 221 -11.99 -16.53 -13.75
CA GLN A 221 -10.63 -16.10 -13.42
C GLN A 221 -10.59 -15.14 -12.22
N PHE A 222 -11.48 -14.13 -12.19
CA PHE A 222 -11.53 -13.17 -11.09
C PHE A 222 -11.87 -13.82 -9.74
N ALA A 223 -12.86 -14.72 -9.72
CA ALA A 223 -13.24 -15.44 -8.51
C ALA A 223 -12.12 -16.35 -7.99
N TRP A 224 -11.40 -17.03 -8.89
CA TRP A 224 -10.21 -17.81 -8.55
C TRP A 224 -9.13 -16.94 -7.88
N LEU A 225 -8.83 -15.78 -8.47
CA LEU A 225 -7.87 -14.85 -7.88
C LEU A 225 -8.30 -14.39 -6.48
N CYS A 226 -9.59 -14.13 -6.26
CA CYS A 226 -10.12 -13.73 -4.96
C CYS A 226 -9.93 -14.83 -3.90
N ILE A 227 -10.11 -16.09 -4.27
CA ILE A 227 -9.92 -17.26 -3.39
C ILE A 227 -8.44 -17.42 -3.04
N VAL A 228 -7.55 -17.41 -4.05
CA VAL A 228 -6.10 -17.55 -3.84
C VAL A 228 -5.55 -16.41 -2.98
N ALA A 229 -5.93 -15.17 -3.27
CA ALA A 229 -5.51 -14.01 -2.50
C ALA A 229 -5.99 -14.07 -1.04
N SER A 230 -7.22 -14.53 -0.81
CA SER A 230 -7.77 -14.75 0.55
C SER A 230 -6.97 -15.79 1.33
N PHE A 231 -6.59 -16.90 0.67
CA PHE A 231 -5.78 -17.95 1.27
C PHE A 231 -4.37 -17.45 1.63
N ILE A 232 -3.67 -16.82 0.68
CA ILE A 232 -2.31 -16.30 0.89
C ILE A 232 -2.30 -15.23 1.97
N LEU A 233 -3.27 -14.31 1.96
CA LEU A 233 -3.40 -13.29 3.01
C LEU A 233 -3.60 -13.94 4.38
N SER A 234 -4.52 -14.88 4.51
CA SER A 234 -4.81 -15.55 5.78
C SER A 234 -3.59 -16.33 6.29
N ALA A 235 -2.87 -17.02 5.41
CA ALA A 235 -1.67 -17.78 5.76
C ALA A 235 -0.54 -16.86 6.25
N THR A 236 -0.22 -15.80 5.50
CA THR A 236 0.87 -14.87 5.84
C THR A 236 0.58 -14.06 7.11
N VAL A 237 -0.67 -13.63 7.30
CA VAL A 237 -1.11 -12.98 8.55
C VAL A 237 -1.09 -13.97 9.70
N GLY A 238 -1.57 -15.20 9.51
CA GLY A 238 -1.53 -16.25 10.52
C GLY A 238 -0.11 -16.54 11.01
N ILE A 239 0.83 -16.71 10.07
CA ILE A 239 2.26 -16.87 10.37
C ILE A 239 2.78 -15.71 11.21
N THR A 240 2.51 -14.46 10.77
CA THR A 240 2.99 -13.26 11.48
C THR A 240 2.39 -13.16 12.88
N CYS A 241 1.07 -13.35 13.03
CA CYS A 241 0.39 -13.24 14.32
C CYS A 241 0.78 -14.33 15.32
N VAL A 242 1.13 -15.53 14.85
CA VAL A 242 1.57 -16.64 15.70
C VAL A 242 3.04 -16.50 16.10
N LEU A 243 3.92 -16.16 15.15
CA LEU A 243 5.37 -16.18 15.36
C LEU A 243 5.94 -14.89 15.94
N ILE A 244 5.33 -13.73 15.65
CA ILE A 244 5.78 -12.44 16.21
C ILE A 244 5.06 -12.22 17.52
N GLN A 245 5.79 -12.16 18.63
CA GLN A 245 5.22 -11.92 19.94
C GLN A 245 5.27 -10.43 20.26
N GLU A 246 4.10 -9.81 20.47
CA GLU A 246 4.01 -8.44 20.96
C GLU A 246 4.19 -8.43 22.49
N GLU A 247 4.78 -7.36 23.02
CA GLU A 247 4.81 -7.11 24.47
C GLU A 247 3.38 -6.85 24.98
N ASP A 248 3.03 -7.42 26.15
CA ASP A 248 1.68 -7.30 26.70
C ASP A 248 1.39 -5.83 27.04
N PRO A 249 0.43 -5.16 26.37
CA PRO A 249 0.17 -3.75 26.61
C PRO A 249 -0.35 -3.47 28.03
N ARG A 250 -0.81 -4.49 28.76
CA ARG A 250 -1.30 -4.36 30.14
C ARG A 250 -0.18 -4.19 31.16
N SER A 251 1.08 -4.45 30.79
CA SER A 251 2.23 -4.23 31.68
C SER A 251 2.79 -2.81 31.60
N LEU A 252 2.29 -1.96 30.70
CA LEU A 252 2.73 -0.57 30.56
C LEU A 252 1.80 0.37 31.36
N PRO A 253 2.32 1.43 32.01
CA PRO A 253 1.48 2.41 32.69
C PRO A 253 0.47 3.03 31.72
N THR A 254 -0.79 3.08 32.11
CA THR A 254 -1.91 3.66 31.33
C THR A 254 -1.76 5.18 31.21
N THR A 255 -0.83 5.66 30.38
CA THR A 255 -0.57 7.08 30.15
C THR A 255 -1.49 7.70 29.09
N LEU A 256 -2.21 6.88 28.32
CA LEU A 256 -3.14 7.34 27.28
C LEU A 256 -4.52 7.64 27.91
N GLY A 257 -4.71 8.90 28.31
CA GLY A 257 -5.96 9.46 28.82
C GLY A 257 -7.14 9.41 27.81
N GLU A 258 -8.29 9.90 28.28
CA GLU A 258 -9.65 9.83 27.70
C GLU A 258 -9.77 9.76 26.16
N GLY A 259 -10.84 9.10 25.70
CA GLY A 259 -11.16 8.86 24.29
C GLY A 259 -11.03 10.10 23.40
N LEU A 260 -10.00 10.10 22.54
CA LEU A 260 -9.89 11.05 21.44
C LEU A 260 -11.00 10.78 20.43
N SER A 261 -11.91 11.75 20.27
CA SER A 261 -12.84 11.80 19.15
C SER A 261 -12.08 11.86 17.81
N PHE A 262 -12.68 11.36 16.73
CA PHE A 262 -12.13 11.44 15.37
C PHE A 262 -11.65 12.86 15.01
N ILE A 263 -12.41 13.88 15.39
CA ILE A 263 -12.07 15.30 15.17
C ILE A 263 -10.78 15.69 15.89
N LYS A 264 -10.57 15.19 17.12
CA LYS A 264 -9.34 15.46 17.86
C LYS A 264 -8.14 14.75 17.21
N THR A 265 -8.34 13.57 16.62
CA THR A 265 -7.30 12.85 15.87
C THR A 265 -6.87 13.61 14.62
N ILE A 266 -7.82 14.12 13.82
CA ILE A 266 -7.50 14.97 12.66
C ILE A 266 -6.78 16.25 13.09
N LYS A 267 -7.26 16.93 14.14
CA LYS A 267 -6.56 18.12 14.69
C LYS A 267 -5.14 17.80 15.14
N HIS A 268 -4.92 16.64 15.76
CA HIS A 268 -3.60 16.20 16.17
C HIS A 268 -2.68 15.97 14.97
N ILE A 269 -3.15 15.33 13.89
CA ILE A 269 -2.35 15.14 12.66
C ILE A 269 -1.94 16.48 12.05
N VAL A 270 -2.87 17.45 11.99
CA VAL A 270 -2.59 18.79 11.45
C VAL A 270 -1.57 19.52 12.33
N TRP A 271 -1.69 19.40 13.65
CA TRP A 271 -0.74 20.00 14.58
C TRP A 271 0.66 19.34 14.48
N SER A 272 0.73 18.00 14.46
CA SER A 272 1.97 17.26 14.24
C SER A 272 2.62 17.59 12.89
N ALA A 273 1.82 17.92 11.87
CA ALA A 273 2.36 18.38 10.59
C ALA A 273 3.12 19.71 10.70
N GLN A 274 2.74 20.57 11.65
CA GLN A 274 3.41 21.84 11.91
C GLN A 274 4.64 21.68 12.83
N ALA A 275 4.67 20.65 13.67
CA ALA A 275 5.75 20.38 14.62
C ALA A 275 6.91 19.54 14.04
N MET A 276 6.72 18.91 12.88
CA MET A 276 7.69 17.98 12.30
C MET A 276 8.99 18.66 11.81
N SER A 277 10.06 17.86 11.70
CA SER A 277 11.34 18.31 11.12
C SER A 277 11.17 18.69 9.65
N TYR A 278 11.97 19.64 9.20
CA TYR A 278 12.05 20.04 7.79
C TYR A 278 12.28 18.85 6.83
N SER A 279 13.21 17.94 7.16
CA SER A 279 13.55 16.77 6.33
C SER A 279 12.33 15.89 6.03
N THR A 280 11.61 15.48 7.08
CA THR A 280 10.41 14.64 6.97
C THR A 280 9.27 15.34 6.23
N PHE A 281 9.14 16.66 6.37
CA PHE A 281 8.16 17.44 5.62
C PHE A 281 8.47 17.47 4.11
N GLU A 282 9.74 17.63 3.74
CA GLU A 282 10.18 17.55 2.35
C GLU A 282 9.88 16.17 1.73
N VAL A 283 10.13 15.08 2.46
CA VAL A 283 9.74 13.73 2.01
C VAL A 283 8.23 13.64 1.75
N CYS A 284 7.41 14.14 2.68
CA CYS A 284 5.95 14.13 2.53
C CYS A 284 5.49 14.95 1.31
N LYS A 285 6.12 16.09 1.00
CA LYS A 285 5.81 16.87 -0.20
C LYS A 285 6.12 16.11 -1.48
N VAL A 286 7.27 15.46 -1.57
CA VAL A 286 7.61 14.63 -2.75
C VAL A 286 6.61 13.47 -2.88
N GLN A 287 6.30 12.79 -1.78
CA GLN A 287 5.29 11.72 -1.73
C GLN A 287 3.92 12.19 -2.22
N PHE A 288 3.51 13.41 -1.86
CA PHE A 288 2.22 13.97 -2.29
C PHE A 288 2.10 13.98 -3.82
N PHE A 289 3.08 14.55 -4.50
CA PHE A 289 3.07 14.62 -5.97
C PHE A 289 3.33 13.26 -6.63
N ALA A 290 4.20 12.43 -6.03
CA ALA A 290 4.50 11.10 -6.53
C ALA A 290 3.26 10.20 -6.53
N TRP A 291 2.51 10.13 -5.43
CA TRP A 291 1.32 9.28 -5.33
C TRP A 291 0.13 9.81 -6.12
N MET A 292 0.05 11.13 -6.33
CA MET A 292 -0.87 11.68 -7.35
C MET A 292 -0.57 11.09 -8.74
N GLY A 293 0.72 10.90 -9.05
CA GLY A 293 1.18 10.32 -10.31
C GLY A 293 0.99 8.80 -10.41
N TRP A 294 1.23 8.08 -9.32
CA TRP A 294 1.11 6.62 -9.28
C TRP A 294 -0.33 6.13 -9.40
N PHE A 295 -1.32 6.87 -8.87
CA PHE A 295 -2.71 6.43 -8.89
C PHE A 295 -3.23 6.05 -10.30
N PRO A 296 -3.12 6.92 -11.32
CA PRO A 296 -3.44 6.57 -12.70
C PRO A 296 -2.82 5.25 -13.17
N TYR A 297 -1.52 5.09 -12.95
CA TYR A 297 -0.81 3.91 -13.40
C TYR A 297 -1.31 2.64 -12.70
N LEU A 298 -1.38 2.66 -11.37
CA LEU A 298 -1.71 1.49 -10.57
C LEU A 298 -3.11 0.94 -10.85
N PHE A 299 -4.10 1.79 -11.15
CA PHE A 299 -5.49 1.35 -11.37
C PHE A 299 -5.87 1.15 -12.84
N TYR A 300 -5.11 1.71 -13.77
CA TYR A 300 -5.50 1.72 -15.19
C TYR A 300 -4.50 1.07 -16.15
N ILE A 301 -3.29 0.69 -15.72
CA ILE A 301 -2.30 0.13 -16.66
C ILE A 301 -2.77 -1.16 -17.32
N SER A 302 -3.41 -2.05 -16.56
CA SER A 302 -3.97 -3.30 -17.07
C SER A 302 -5.06 -3.04 -18.11
N SER A 303 -5.99 -2.13 -17.80
CA SER A 303 -7.03 -1.70 -18.73
C SER A 303 -6.48 -1.01 -19.97
N TYR A 304 -5.43 -0.19 -19.83
CA TYR A 304 -4.77 0.51 -20.95
C TYR A 304 -4.16 -0.49 -21.94
N VAL A 305 -3.40 -1.47 -21.43
CA VAL A 305 -2.79 -2.52 -22.26
C VAL A 305 -3.88 -3.40 -22.90
N GLY A 306 -4.91 -3.77 -22.12
CA GLY A 306 -6.03 -4.55 -22.63
C GLY A 306 -6.82 -3.82 -23.72
N ASN A 307 -7.06 -2.52 -23.56
CA ASN A 307 -7.77 -1.70 -24.54
C ASN A 307 -7.01 -1.61 -25.87
N LEU A 308 -5.68 -1.42 -25.83
CA LEU A 308 -4.81 -1.44 -27.02
C LEU A 308 -4.92 -2.76 -27.81
N TYR A 309 -5.24 -3.87 -27.14
CA TYR A 309 -5.48 -5.16 -27.78
C TYR A 309 -6.92 -5.32 -28.28
N ALA A 310 -7.90 -5.03 -27.42
CA ALA A 310 -9.31 -5.35 -27.65
C ALA A 310 -10.03 -4.36 -28.57
N ALA A 311 -9.84 -3.06 -28.37
CA ALA A 311 -10.56 -2.02 -29.11
C ALA A 311 -10.46 -2.15 -30.64
N PRO A 312 -9.28 -2.35 -31.26
CA PRO A 312 -9.21 -2.51 -32.71
C PRO A 312 -9.92 -3.78 -33.19
N ARG A 313 -9.80 -4.90 -32.47
CA ARG A 313 -10.40 -6.19 -32.84
C ARG A 313 -11.92 -6.18 -32.72
N LEU A 314 -12.45 -5.55 -31.68
CA LEU A 314 -13.90 -5.39 -31.49
C LEU A 314 -14.50 -4.41 -32.51
N ALA A 315 -13.71 -3.51 -33.09
CA ALA A 315 -14.15 -2.60 -34.14
C ALA A 315 -14.12 -3.22 -35.55
N GLU A 316 -13.41 -4.33 -35.77
CA GLU A 316 -13.32 -5.00 -37.07
C GLU A 316 -14.64 -5.64 -37.51
N ASP A 317 -15.40 -6.21 -36.57
CA ASP A 317 -16.69 -6.86 -36.84
C ASP A 317 -17.77 -6.47 -35.84
N ILE A 318 -18.74 -5.67 -36.30
CA ILE A 318 -19.88 -5.18 -35.50
C ILE A 318 -20.87 -6.32 -35.18
N ASN A 319 -20.90 -7.37 -36.00
CA ASN A 319 -21.80 -8.53 -35.84
C ASN A 319 -21.12 -9.73 -35.18
N MET A 320 -19.96 -9.51 -34.55
CA MET A 320 -19.19 -10.55 -33.87
C MET A 320 -20.05 -11.29 -32.83
N SER A 321 -19.90 -12.61 -32.77
CA SER A 321 -20.63 -13.44 -31.82
C SER A 321 -20.27 -13.05 -30.37
N SER A 322 -21.23 -13.17 -29.45
CA SER A 322 -20.97 -12.85 -28.03
C SER A 322 -19.84 -13.70 -27.44
N SER A 323 -19.68 -14.95 -27.90
CA SER A 323 -18.59 -15.83 -27.44
C SER A 323 -17.22 -15.35 -27.90
N ASP A 324 -17.10 -14.81 -29.11
CA ASP A 324 -15.82 -14.31 -29.62
C ASP A 324 -15.45 -12.96 -28.97
N GLN A 325 -16.45 -12.11 -28.70
CA GLN A 325 -16.26 -10.88 -27.92
C GLN A 325 -15.74 -11.18 -26.52
N GLU A 326 -16.33 -12.16 -25.83
CA GLU A 326 -15.89 -12.59 -24.50
C GLU A 326 -14.44 -13.06 -24.51
N LYS A 327 -14.03 -13.88 -25.48
CA LYS A 327 -12.63 -14.33 -25.62
C LYS A 327 -11.65 -13.18 -25.82
N ILE A 328 -11.99 -12.19 -26.65
CA ILE A 328 -11.14 -11.01 -26.86
C ILE A 328 -10.97 -10.23 -25.56
N ILE A 329 -12.04 -10.06 -24.78
CA ILE A 329 -11.99 -9.38 -23.48
C ILE A 329 -11.16 -10.17 -22.48
N GLU A 330 -11.30 -11.49 -22.42
CA GLU A 330 -10.48 -12.34 -21.56
C GLU A 330 -8.99 -12.24 -21.90
N ASP A 331 -8.63 -12.30 -23.18
CA ASP A 331 -7.25 -12.13 -23.63
C ASP A 331 -6.71 -10.72 -23.33
N ALA A 332 -7.55 -9.69 -23.45
CA ALA A 332 -7.19 -8.32 -23.09
C ALA A 332 -6.83 -8.19 -21.60
N VAL A 333 -7.63 -8.81 -20.72
CA VAL A 333 -7.35 -8.84 -19.27
C VAL A 333 -6.04 -9.58 -19.00
N ARG A 334 -5.81 -10.71 -19.67
CA ARG A 334 -4.55 -11.48 -19.53
C ARG A 334 -3.33 -10.68 -19.95
N LEU A 335 -3.40 -9.96 -21.06
CA LEU A 335 -2.33 -9.08 -21.53
C LEU A 335 -2.08 -7.91 -20.57
N GLY A 336 -3.14 -7.36 -19.96
CA GLY A 336 -3.02 -6.38 -18.89
C GLY A 336 -2.33 -6.93 -17.63
N SER A 337 -2.66 -8.16 -17.23
CA SER A 337 -1.94 -8.88 -16.17
C SER A 337 -0.48 -9.18 -16.54
N LEU A 338 -0.17 -9.48 -17.81
CA LEU A 338 1.20 -9.65 -18.28
C LEU A 338 2.02 -8.35 -18.13
N ALA A 339 1.45 -7.20 -18.49
CA ALA A 339 2.13 -5.92 -18.29
C ALA A 339 2.44 -5.66 -16.79
N SER A 340 1.47 -5.95 -15.93
CA SER A 340 1.63 -5.84 -14.47
C SER A 340 2.69 -6.82 -13.94
N LEU A 341 2.75 -8.03 -14.51
CA LEU A 341 3.77 -9.04 -14.17
C LEU A 341 5.17 -8.57 -14.57
N VAL A 342 5.34 -8.06 -15.79
CA VAL A 342 6.62 -7.50 -16.26
C VAL A 342 7.05 -6.32 -15.39
N PHE A 343 6.12 -5.43 -15.04
CA PHE A 343 6.35 -4.36 -14.06
C PHE A 343 6.89 -4.90 -12.73
N ALA A 344 6.27 -5.94 -12.16
CA ALA A 344 6.70 -6.51 -10.88
C ALA A 344 8.07 -7.22 -10.96
N VAL A 345 8.39 -7.90 -12.07
CA VAL A 345 9.71 -8.50 -12.29
C VAL A 345 10.80 -7.43 -12.25
N PHE A 346 10.63 -6.35 -13.01
CA PHE A 346 11.63 -5.27 -13.05
C PHE A 346 11.70 -4.49 -11.75
N ALA A 347 10.58 -4.32 -11.04
CA ALA A 347 10.58 -3.77 -9.70
C ALA A 347 11.39 -4.64 -8.72
N LEU A 348 11.28 -5.97 -8.82
CA LEU A 348 12.01 -6.88 -7.93
C LEU A 348 13.50 -6.81 -8.19
N LEU A 349 13.91 -6.92 -9.45
CA LEU A 349 15.31 -6.79 -9.87
C LEU A 349 15.89 -5.45 -9.39
N THR A 350 15.16 -4.36 -9.61
CA THR A 350 15.61 -3.02 -9.17
C THR A 350 15.67 -2.90 -7.65
N SER A 351 14.73 -3.49 -6.89
CA SER A 351 14.74 -3.45 -5.43
C SER A 351 15.98 -4.11 -4.81
N ILE A 352 16.60 -5.05 -5.52
CA ILE A 352 17.84 -5.72 -5.11
C ILE A 352 19.05 -4.89 -5.55
N ILE A 353 19.03 -4.39 -6.79
CA ILE A 353 20.18 -3.74 -7.42
C ILE A 353 20.37 -2.28 -6.95
N LEU A 354 19.29 -1.52 -6.80
CA LEU A 354 19.33 -0.07 -6.55
C LEU A 354 20.08 0.30 -5.25
N PRO A 355 19.86 -0.37 -4.10
CA PRO A 355 20.63 -0.07 -2.89
C PRO A 355 22.12 -0.35 -3.06
N ILE A 356 22.50 -1.41 -3.78
CA ILE A 356 23.91 -1.77 -4.04
C ILE A 356 24.59 -0.70 -4.90
N ILE A 357 23.88 -0.21 -5.92
CA ILE A 357 24.37 0.87 -6.77
C ILE A 357 24.61 2.13 -5.94
N ILE A 358 23.64 2.52 -5.11
CA ILE A 358 23.74 3.72 -4.27
C ILE A 358 24.91 3.61 -3.29
N ASP A 359 25.05 2.48 -2.59
CA ASP A 359 26.14 2.26 -1.66
C ASP A 359 27.51 2.41 -2.34
N LYS A 360 27.68 1.78 -3.51
CA LYS A 360 28.89 1.92 -4.31
C LYS A 360 29.15 3.37 -4.73
N PHE A 361 28.13 4.10 -5.20
CA PHE A 361 28.29 5.52 -5.55
C PHE A 361 28.68 6.39 -4.34
N THR A 362 28.15 6.08 -3.15
CA THR A 362 28.53 6.81 -1.93
C THR A 362 29.99 6.59 -1.54
N HIS A 363 30.48 5.36 -1.67
CA HIS A 363 31.87 5.00 -1.38
C HIS A 363 32.85 5.49 -2.45
N ASP A 364 32.57 5.23 -3.73
CA ASP A 364 33.49 5.54 -4.83
C ASP A 364 33.55 7.03 -5.16
N ALA A 365 32.41 7.74 -5.11
CA ALA A 365 32.35 9.16 -5.45
C ALA A 365 32.51 10.10 -4.24
N GLY A 366 32.64 9.55 -3.02
CA GLY A 366 32.71 10.33 -1.78
C GLY A 366 31.47 11.20 -1.51
N GLN A 367 30.33 10.88 -2.15
CA GLN A 367 29.09 11.62 -1.96
C GLN A 367 28.46 11.31 -0.61
N LYS A 368 27.80 12.31 -0.01
CA LYS A 368 27.00 12.09 1.19
C LYS A 368 25.92 11.04 0.89
N PRO A 369 25.69 10.04 1.78
CA PRO A 369 24.68 9.00 1.55
C PRO A 369 23.28 9.54 1.27
N THR A 370 22.91 10.66 1.90
CA THR A 370 21.64 11.34 1.65
C THR A 370 21.54 11.84 0.22
N THR A 371 22.62 12.41 -0.33
CA THR A 371 22.67 12.96 -1.69
C THR A 371 22.49 11.88 -2.74
N ALA A 372 23.17 10.75 -2.58
CA ALA A 372 23.04 9.64 -3.53
C ALA A 372 21.60 9.08 -3.53
N ILE A 373 20.97 8.99 -2.36
CA ILE A 373 19.57 8.51 -2.22
C ILE A 373 18.57 9.50 -2.85
N THR A 374 18.66 10.81 -2.58
CA THR A 374 17.75 11.84 -3.15
C THR A 374 17.95 12.03 -4.65
N THR A 375 19.19 11.90 -5.13
CA THR A 375 19.51 11.90 -6.56
C THR A 375 18.90 10.69 -7.26
N ALA A 376 19.09 9.48 -6.71
CA ALA A 376 18.44 8.27 -7.22
C ALA A 376 16.91 8.43 -7.24
N TRP A 377 16.33 9.02 -6.20
CA TRP A 377 14.88 9.26 -6.12
C TRP A 377 14.39 10.17 -7.25
N THR A 378 15.11 11.24 -7.52
CA THR A 378 14.82 12.16 -8.63
C THR A 378 14.81 11.43 -9.96
N TYR A 379 15.82 10.59 -10.24
CA TYR A 379 15.85 9.79 -11.46
C TYR A 379 14.69 8.79 -11.54
N THR A 380 14.30 8.15 -10.43
CA THR A 380 13.14 7.25 -10.44
C THR A 380 11.85 7.98 -10.83
N HIS A 381 11.64 9.22 -10.38
CA HIS A 381 10.49 10.03 -10.78
C HIS A 381 10.57 10.51 -12.23
N LEU A 382 11.76 10.82 -12.74
CA LEU A 382 11.95 11.18 -14.15
C LEU A 382 11.67 9.98 -15.07
N ILE A 383 12.15 8.78 -14.73
CA ILE A 383 11.86 7.55 -15.49
C ILE A 383 10.34 7.31 -15.55
N PHE A 384 9.64 7.46 -14.43
CA PHE A 384 8.19 7.31 -14.38
C PHE A 384 7.51 8.34 -15.29
N SER A 385 7.90 9.61 -15.16
CA SER A 385 7.30 10.69 -15.93
C SER A 385 7.51 10.53 -17.45
N VAL A 386 8.74 10.27 -17.87
CA VAL A 386 9.07 10.01 -19.28
C VAL A 386 8.27 8.81 -19.80
N SER A 387 8.13 7.76 -18.99
CA SER A 387 7.31 6.60 -19.35
C SER A 387 5.85 6.99 -19.56
N MET A 388 5.27 7.79 -18.66
CA MET A 388 3.89 8.24 -18.77
C MET A 388 3.66 9.14 -19.99
N PHE A 389 4.59 10.03 -20.32
CA PHE A 389 4.49 10.86 -21.54
C PHE A 389 4.71 10.06 -22.83
N SER A 390 5.50 8.99 -22.76
CA SER A 390 5.76 8.12 -23.92
C SER A 390 4.50 7.39 -24.41
N THR A 391 3.42 7.35 -23.61
CA THR A 391 2.10 6.84 -24.02
C THR A 391 1.49 7.55 -25.24
N ILE A 392 2.05 8.69 -25.69
CA ILE A 392 1.70 9.32 -26.98
C ILE A 392 2.12 8.45 -28.16
N PHE A 393 3.23 7.72 -28.03
CA PHE A 393 3.83 6.94 -29.10
C PHE A 393 3.48 5.44 -29.03
N VAL A 394 2.71 5.03 -28.02
CA VAL A 394 2.37 3.63 -27.78
C VAL A 394 1.08 3.28 -28.55
N ASN A 395 1.24 2.48 -29.60
CA ASN A 395 0.14 2.04 -30.47
C ASN A 395 -0.15 0.52 -30.40
N SER A 396 0.54 -0.21 -29.53
CA SER A 396 0.43 -1.66 -29.42
C SER A 396 0.58 -2.11 -27.97
N GLN A 397 -0.13 -3.19 -27.60
CA GLN A 397 0.01 -3.81 -26.29
C GLN A 397 1.46 -4.23 -25.98
N THR A 398 2.23 -4.64 -26.98
CA THR A 398 3.63 -5.07 -26.78
C THR A 398 4.51 -3.90 -26.33
N THR A 399 4.37 -2.74 -26.97
CA THR A 399 5.10 -1.54 -26.58
C THR A 399 4.67 -1.06 -25.18
N ALA A 400 3.38 -1.18 -24.84
CA ALA A 400 2.88 -0.86 -23.50
C ALA A 400 3.44 -1.81 -22.41
N ILE A 401 3.58 -3.11 -22.71
CA ILE A 401 4.21 -4.09 -21.80
C ILE A 401 5.69 -3.76 -21.57
N VAL A 402 6.41 -3.37 -22.63
CA VAL A 402 7.81 -2.92 -22.50
C VAL A 402 7.90 -1.65 -21.66
N LEU A 403 6.97 -0.71 -21.83
CA LEU A 403 6.88 0.50 -21.00
C LEU A 403 6.69 0.17 -19.51
N ALA A 404 5.88 -0.84 -19.20
CA ALA A 404 5.65 -1.30 -17.82
C ALA A 404 6.94 -1.78 -17.12
N ALA A 405 7.91 -2.34 -17.88
CA ALA A 405 9.21 -2.72 -17.35
C ALA A 405 10.00 -1.51 -16.80
N PHE A 406 10.03 -0.40 -17.56
CA PHE A 406 10.70 0.84 -17.13
C PHE A 406 10.03 1.44 -15.90
N VAL A 407 8.70 1.41 -15.83
CA VAL A 407 7.94 1.87 -14.67
C VAL A 407 8.24 1.02 -13.42
N GLY A 408 8.52 -0.28 -13.60
CA GLY A 408 8.96 -1.18 -12.52
C GLY A 408 10.20 -0.65 -11.80
N VAL A 409 11.16 -0.07 -12.53
CA VAL A 409 12.36 0.56 -11.94
C VAL A 409 11.99 1.69 -10.98
N SER A 410 11.03 2.53 -11.38
CA SER A 410 10.56 3.65 -10.56
C SER A 410 9.82 3.21 -9.29
N TRP A 411 9.13 2.06 -9.35
CA TRP A 411 8.39 1.52 -8.21
C TRP A 411 9.31 1.11 -7.05
N ALA A 412 10.46 0.52 -7.36
CA ALA A 412 11.45 0.14 -6.35
C ALA A 412 11.92 1.33 -5.52
N GLY A 413 12.21 2.47 -6.16
CA GLY A 413 12.57 3.71 -5.47
C GLY A 413 11.43 4.24 -4.58
N THR A 414 10.19 4.17 -5.09
CA THR A 414 8.98 4.62 -4.36
C THR A 414 8.74 3.84 -3.08
N LEU A 415 9.00 2.52 -3.08
CA LEU A 415 8.79 1.67 -1.91
C LEU A 415 9.88 1.76 -0.84
N TRP A 416 11.09 2.17 -1.19
CA TRP A 416 12.24 2.09 -0.28
C TRP A 416 12.76 3.46 0.18
N ILE A 417 13.02 4.38 -0.75
CA ILE A 417 13.70 5.66 -0.47
C ILE A 417 12.99 6.51 0.60
N PRO A 418 11.66 6.71 0.57
CA PRO A 418 10.98 7.58 1.53
C PRO A 418 11.09 7.04 2.95
N PHE A 419 10.95 5.72 3.10
CA PHE A 419 11.08 5.04 4.39
C PHE A 419 12.52 5.03 4.88
N ALA A 420 13.51 4.91 3.99
CA ALA A 420 14.92 5.05 4.37
C ALA A 420 15.24 6.47 4.90
N LEU A 421 14.69 7.51 4.25
CA LEU A 421 14.88 8.91 4.68
C LEU A 421 14.17 9.21 6.01
N ILE A 422 12.91 8.80 6.15
CA ILE A 422 12.14 8.97 7.40
C ILE A 422 12.74 8.14 8.53
N GLY A 423 13.14 6.89 8.25
CA GLY A 423 13.74 5.99 9.22
C GLY A 423 15.04 6.54 9.81
N LYS A 424 15.86 7.22 8.99
CA LYS A 424 17.07 7.90 9.47
C LYS A 424 16.75 9.07 10.41
N ASP A 425 15.76 9.89 10.09
CA ASP A 425 15.30 10.99 10.95
C ASP A 425 14.75 10.44 12.28
N LEU A 426 13.97 9.35 12.21
CA LEU A 426 13.41 8.70 13.39
C LEU A 426 14.50 8.08 14.28
N ALA A 427 15.51 7.44 13.70
CA ALA A 427 16.64 6.90 14.45
C ALA A 427 17.43 7.98 15.19
N ALA A 428 17.71 9.12 14.51
CA ALA A 428 18.39 10.26 15.14
C ALA A 428 17.58 10.86 16.30
N ARG A 429 16.24 10.92 16.17
CA ARG A 429 15.34 11.35 17.24
C ARG A 429 15.28 10.37 18.40
N ASN A 430 15.27 9.06 18.12
CA ASN A 430 15.28 8.04 19.17
C ASN A 430 16.57 8.10 20.00
N GLU A 431 17.71 8.38 19.36
CA GLU A 431 18.98 8.61 20.06
C GLU A 431 18.91 9.87 20.95
N LEU A 432 18.34 10.97 20.44
CA LEU A 432 18.12 12.18 21.23
C LEU A 432 17.21 11.91 22.44
N ASN A 433 16.14 11.13 22.25
CA ASN A 433 15.22 10.75 23.31
C ASN A 433 15.90 9.86 24.37
N ALA A 434 16.80 8.97 23.97
CA ALA A 434 17.61 8.19 24.89
C ALA A 434 18.47 9.11 25.76
N ARG A 435 19.09 10.14 25.19
CA ARG A 435 19.88 11.13 25.94
C ARG A 435 19.04 11.99 26.88
N VAL A 436 17.79 12.33 26.52
CA VAL A 436 16.84 12.99 27.43
C VAL A 436 16.49 12.07 28.60
N LEU A 437 16.26 10.78 28.35
CA LEU A 437 16.00 9.79 29.39
C LEU A 437 17.21 9.59 30.32
N ASP A 438 18.42 9.66 29.76
CA ASP A 438 19.68 9.64 30.49
C ASP A 438 19.97 10.95 31.25
N GLY A 439 19.08 11.96 31.14
CA GLY A 439 19.17 13.25 31.83
C GLY A 439 20.18 14.22 31.22
N GLU A 440 20.74 13.92 30.05
CA GLU A 440 21.72 14.78 29.36
C GLU A 440 21.07 16.00 28.69
N LEU A 441 19.77 15.93 28.39
CA LEU A 441 19.02 16.94 27.65
C LEU A 441 17.63 17.17 28.27
N GLU A 442 17.12 18.40 28.19
CA GLU A 442 15.75 18.68 28.61
C GLU A 442 14.73 18.11 27.61
N PRO A 443 13.52 17.70 28.08
CA PRO A 443 12.50 17.15 27.21
C PRO A 443 12.00 18.19 26.20
N ALA A 444 12.39 18.03 24.93
CA ALA A 444 11.71 18.71 23.83
C ALA A 444 10.32 18.07 23.60
N GLN A 445 9.36 18.85 23.11
CA GLN A 445 8.00 18.38 22.81
C GLN A 445 8.04 17.05 22.03
N GLN A 446 7.47 16.04 22.67
CA GLN A 446 7.64 14.64 22.32
C GLN A 446 6.75 14.31 21.11
N ASP A 447 7.34 14.27 19.92
CA ASP A 447 6.65 13.77 18.73
C ASP A 447 6.61 12.23 18.76
N GLN A 448 5.41 11.66 18.74
CA GLN A 448 5.23 10.22 18.64
C GLN A 448 5.54 9.75 17.22
N ALA A 449 6.41 8.75 17.06
CA ALA A 449 6.71 8.11 15.78
C ALA A 449 5.45 7.75 14.96
N GLY A 450 4.36 7.38 15.65
CA GLY A 450 3.05 7.12 15.05
C GLY A 450 2.40 8.34 14.37
N ALA A 451 2.60 9.56 14.89
CA ALA A 451 2.09 10.78 14.28
C ALA A 451 2.81 11.11 12.96
N ILE A 452 4.13 10.92 12.91
CA ILE A 452 4.95 11.07 11.70
C ILE A 452 4.52 10.07 10.63
N MET A 453 4.35 8.79 11.01
CA MET A 453 3.90 7.74 10.10
C MET A 453 2.46 7.96 9.62
N GLY A 454 1.57 8.48 10.48
CA GLY A 454 0.21 8.87 10.12
C GLY A 454 0.18 10.01 9.11
N LEU A 455 1.04 11.01 9.27
CA LEU A 455 1.15 12.13 8.33
C LEU A 455 1.72 11.70 6.98
N HIS A 456 2.77 10.88 6.97
CA HIS A 456 3.30 10.29 5.75
C HIS A 456 2.20 9.55 4.99
N ASN A 457 1.35 8.79 5.69
CA ASN A 457 0.22 8.11 5.07
C ASN A 457 -0.83 9.07 4.49
N SER A 458 -1.12 10.17 5.20
CA SER A 458 -2.00 11.22 4.70
C SER A 458 -1.42 11.89 3.44
N ALA A 459 -0.11 12.13 3.40
CA ALA A 459 0.59 12.66 2.23
C ALA A 459 0.54 11.70 1.04
N ILE A 460 0.45 10.40 1.27
CA ILE A 460 0.24 9.38 0.23
C ILE A 460 -1.22 9.34 -0.23
N SER A 461 -2.18 9.33 0.70
CA SER A 461 -3.59 9.02 0.40
C SER A 461 -4.37 10.24 -0.12
N ALA A 462 -4.20 11.41 0.48
CA ALA A 462 -4.90 12.63 0.08
C ALA A 462 -4.74 13.01 -1.42
N PRO A 463 -3.54 13.02 -2.02
CA PRO A 463 -3.39 13.38 -3.43
C PRO A 463 -4.04 12.39 -4.39
N GLN A 464 -4.18 11.13 -4.00
CA GLN A 464 -4.81 10.10 -4.82
C GLN A 464 -6.32 10.33 -4.98
N ILE A 465 -6.97 10.97 -3.99
CA ILE A 465 -8.38 11.39 -4.12
C ILE A 465 -8.51 12.41 -5.27
N LEU A 466 -7.60 13.39 -5.32
CA LEU A 466 -7.55 14.37 -6.41
C LEU A 466 -7.24 13.67 -7.75
N ALA A 467 -6.27 12.76 -7.76
CA ALA A 467 -5.91 12.01 -8.96
C ALA A 467 -7.08 11.17 -9.49
N ALA A 468 -7.87 10.56 -8.60
CA ALA A 468 -9.05 9.80 -8.97
C ALA A 468 -10.12 10.68 -9.63
N LEU A 469 -10.45 11.82 -9.01
CA LEU A 469 -11.42 12.77 -9.56
C LEU A 469 -10.95 13.33 -10.91
N THR A 470 -9.69 13.74 -11.02
CA THR A 470 -9.11 14.21 -12.28
C THR A 470 -9.11 13.11 -13.35
N SER A 471 -8.79 11.86 -12.99
CA SER A 471 -8.83 10.74 -13.92
C SER A 471 -10.25 10.49 -14.45
N GLY A 472 -11.26 10.54 -13.57
CA GLY A 472 -12.67 10.42 -13.97
C GLY A 472 -13.11 11.51 -14.92
N ILE A 473 -12.72 12.76 -14.67
CA ILE A 473 -12.98 13.90 -15.56
C ILE A 473 -12.32 13.70 -16.93
N ILE A 474 -11.06 13.25 -16.96
CA ILE A 474 -10.34 12.99 -18.23
C ILE A 474 -11.03 11.87 -19.02
N LEU A 475 -11.40 10.76 -18.37
CA LEU A 475 -12.10 9.64 -19.01
C LEU A 475 -13.48 10.06 -19.54
N TRP A 476 -14.15 10.98 -18.86
CA TRP A 476 -15.42 11.55 -19.34
C TRP A 476 -15.22 12.47 -20.54
N LEU A 477 -14.20 13.33 -20.54
CA LEU A 477 -13.91 14.28 -21.62
C LEU A 477 -13.32 13.61 -22.88
N VAL A 478 -12.54 12.53 -22.72
CA VAL A 478 -11.85 11.85 -23.81
C VAL A 478 -12.14 10.34 -23.77
N PRO A 479 -13.31 9.87 -24.22
CA PRO A 479 -13.73 8.47 -24.03
C PRO A 479 -12.91 7.44 -24.83
N ARG A 480 -12.31 7.81 -25.96
CA ARG A 480 -11.55 6.88 -26.82
C ARG A 480 -10.09 6.70 -26.40
N ASP A 481 -9.42 7.80 -26.03
CA ASP A 481 -8.00 7.83 -25.68
C ASP A 481 -7.74 8.23 -24.22
N GLY A 482 -8.79 8.23 -23.39
CA GLY A 482 -8.77 8.79 -22.05
C GLY A 482 -7.73 8.17 -21.14
N LEU A 483 -7.55 6.84 -21.21
CA LEU A 483 -6.55 6.13 -20.42
C LEU A 483 -5.13 6.65 -20.68
N GLY A 484 -4.77 6.95 -21.93
CA GLY A 484 -3.46 7.53 -22.26
C GLY A 484 -3.28 8.93 -21.67
N TRP A 485 -4.33 9.76 -21.70
CA TRP A 485 -4.31 11.09 -21.07
C TRP A 485 -4.24 11.03 -19.54
N VAL A 486 -4.94 10.07 -18.92
CA VAL A 486 -4.87 9.79 -17.48
C VAL A 486 -3.44 9.42 -17.06
N MET A 487 -2.74 8.60 -17.84
CA MET A 487 -1.32 8.29 -17.60
C MET A 487 -0.45 9.55 -17.66
N ARG A 488 -0.61 10.39 -18.70
CA ARG A 488 0.17 11.63 -18.88
C ARG A 488 -0.06 12.64 -17.77
N PHE A 489 -1.29 12.75 -17.26
CA PHE A 489 -1.58 13.52 -16.05
C PHE A 489 -0.74 13.02 -14.88
N GLY A 490 -0.63 11.70 -14.70
CA GLY A 490 0.26 11.13 -13.69
C GLY A 490 1.74 11.47 -13.92
N GLY A 491 2.16 11.54 -15.18
CA GLY A 491 3.49 12.01 -15.59
C GLY A 491 3.80 13.44 -15.19
N CYS A 492 2.84 14.38 -15.34
CA CYS A 492 2.96 15.77 -14.88
C CYS A 492 3.19 15.85 -13.37
N SER A 493 2.39 15.13 -12.58
CA SER A 493 2.54 15.08 -11.12
C SER A 493 3.89 14.51 -10.70
N SER A 494 4.38 13.46 -11.38
CA SER A 494 5.71 12.92 -11.11
C SER A 494 6.87 13.86 -11.49
N LEU A 495 6.70 14.76 -12.47
CA LEU A 495 7.72 15.80 -12.71
C LEU A 495 7.82 16.78 -11.53
N ALA A 496 6.68 17.14 -10.94
CA ALA A 496 6.70 17.96 -9.73
C ALA A 496 7.42 17.22 -8.59
N ALA A 497 7.15 15.92 -8.41
CA ALA A 497 7.88 15.10 -7.43
C ALA A 497 9.40 15.10 -7.68
N ALA A 498 9.84 14.88 -8.94
CA ALA A 498 11.24 14.95 -9.32
C ALA A 498 11.88 16.32 -9.01
N TRP A 499 11.15 17.41 -9.27
CA TRP A 499 11.61 18.75 -8.96
C TRP A 499 11.80 18.97 -7.46
N PHE A 500 10.83 18.56 -6.64
CA PHE A 500 10.95 18.66 -5.18
C PHE A 500 12.08 17.79 -4.64
N SER A 501 12.21 16.54 -5.11
CA SER A 501 13.29 15.64 -4.66
C SER A 501 14.68 16.18 -5.00
N SER A 502 14.83 16.82 -6.17
CA SER A 502 16.09 17.45 -6.58
C SER A 502 16.50 18.64 -5.71
N LYS A 503 15.53 19.26 -5.01
CA LYS A 503 15.74 20.43 -4.16
C LYS A 503 15.95 20.11 -2.70
N MET A 504 15.76 18.86 -2.28
CA MET A 504 15.95 18.43 -0.89
C MET A 504 17.38 18.65 -0.39
N GLU A 505 18.34 18.83 -1.28
CA GLU A 505 19.75 19.09 -0.95
C GLU A 505 20.16 20.56 -1.08
N ALA A 506 19.39 21.38 -1.81
CA ALA A 506 19.76 22.77 -2.09
C ALA A 506 19.56 23.71 -0.87
N ARG A 507 19.17 23.15 0.28
CA ARG A 507 18.82 23.82 1.54
C ARG A 507 19.26 22.94 2.71
#